data_AF-A0A523GLQ3-F1
#
_entry.id   AF-A0A523GLQ3-F1
#
_cell.length_a   1.000
_cell.length_b   1.000
_cell.length_c   1.000
_cell.angle_alpha   90.00
_cell.angle_beta   90.00
_cell.angle_gamma   90.00
#
_symmetry.space_group_name_H-M   'P 1'
#
loop_
_entity.id
_entity.type
_entity.pdbx_description
1 polymer ?
#
loop_
_entity_poly.entity_id
_entity_poly.type
_entity_poly.pdbx_seq_one_letter_code
_entity_poly.pdbx_strand_id
1 'polypeptide(L)'
;MQNDDKHALISDLINLAKADEKITSQEYDLIFRLANRMGVTKEKVKVLLQNPVPSKPIFSELERITHFHKLLSLMNVDGEVHEKEIIVLRNFGLKMGIRPGAIDQILIKMNDYEDKIIPIQELLNIFRAHYN
;
A
#
# COMPACT_ATOMS: atom_id res chain seq x y z
N MET A 1 18.77 -11.18 2.04
CA MET A 1 18.54 -10.23 0.93
C MET A 1 17.11 -10.28 0.38
N GLN A 2 16.67 -11.26 -0.42
CA GLN A 2 15.28 -11.23 -0.98
C GLN A 2 14.14 -11.25 0.07
N ASN A 3 14.35 -11.90 1.23
CA ASN A 3 13.32 -11.95 2.28
C ASN A 3 13.15 -10.61 3.00
N ASP A 4 14.21 -9.81 3.07
CA ASP A 4 14.22 -8.55 3.82
C ASP A 4 13.39 -7.48 3.10
N ASP A 5 13.35 -7.53 1.77
CA ASP A 5 12.56 -6.61 0.96
C ASP A 5 11.06 -6.91 1.12
N LYS A 6 10.68 -8.20 1.12
CA LYS A 6 9.30 -8.62 1.37
C LYS A 6 8.81 -8.21 2.76
N HIS A 7 9.66 -8.32 3.78
CA HIS A 7 9.32 -7.87 5.14
C HIS A 7 9.11 -6.36 5.22
N ALA A 8 9.91 -5.57 4.50
CA ALA A 8 9.73 -4.12 4.43
C ALA A 8 8.40 -3.75 3.78
N LEU A 9 8.05 -4.36 2.64
CA LEU A 9 6.78 -4.13 1.96
C LEU A 9 5.57 -4.50 2.85
N ILE A 10 5.65 -5.63 3.57
CA ILE A 10 4.60 -6.02 4.53
C ILE A 10 4.53 -5.05 5.71
N SER A 11 5.68 -4.54 6.16
CA SER A 11 5.73 -3.54 7.24
C SER A 11 5.12 -2.22 6.81
N ASP A 12 5.26 -1.82 5.54
CA ASP A 12 4.57 -0.64 5.01
C ASP A 12 3.04 -0.80 5.08
N LEU A 13 2.53 -1.98 4.68
CA LEU A 13 1.10 -2.32 4.79
C LEU A 13 0.62 -2.26 6.26
N ILE A 14 1.40 -2.85 7.17
CA ILE A 14 1.08 -2.84 8.60
C ILE A 14 1.10 -1.42 9.16
N ASN A 15 2.06 -0.58 8.76
CA ASN A 15 2.15 0.80 9.22
C ASN A 15 0.99 1.65 8.69
N LEU A 16 0.48 1.34 7.48
CA LEU A 16 -0.73 1.97 6.95
C LEU A 16 -1.97 1.58 7.76
N ALA A 17 -2.21 0.28 7.96
CA ALA A 17 -3.37 -0.20 8.75
C ALA A 17 -3.31 0.21 10.24
N LYS A 18 -2.13 0.58 10.75
CA LYS A 18 -1.94 1.14 12.09
C LYS A 18 -1.95 2.68 12.13
N ALA A 19 -2.26 3.32 11.00
CA ALA A 19 -2.36 4.78 10.97
C ALA A 19 -3.51 5.27 11.86
N ASP A 20 -4.60 4.49 11.91
CA ASP A 20 -5.56 4.55 13.01
C ASP A 20 -5.23 3.53 14.11
N GLU A 21 -5.86 3.66 15.27
CA GLU A 21 -5.54 2.83 16.42
C GLU A 21 -6.11 1.39 16.33
N LYS A 22 -6.77 1.01 15.24
CA LYS A 22 -7.52 -0.25 15.14
C LYS A 22 -7.46 -0.88 13.73
N ILE A 23 -6.56 -1.84 13.57
CA ILE A 23 -6.58 -2.74 12.40
C ILE A 23 -7.87 -3.56 12.41
N THR A 24 -8.64 -3.51 11.31
CA THR A 24 -9.87 -4.29 11.13
C THR A 24 -9.57 -5.74 10.73
N SER A 25 -10.57 -6.62 10.85
CA SER A 25 -10.42 -8.03 10.40
C SER A 25 -10.14 -8.13 8.90
N GLN A 26 -10.74 -7.25 8.10
CA GLN A 26 -10.60 -7.23 6.64
C GLN A 26 -9.20 -6.81 6.22
N GLU A 27 -8.64 -5.78 6.87
CA GLU A 27 -7.26 -5.34 6.68
C GLU A 27 -6.25 -6.43 7.07
N TYR A 28 -6.45 -7.01 8.26
CA TYR A 28 -5.63 -8.11 8.74
C TYR A 28 -5.61 -9.24 7.71
N ASP A 29 -6.78 -9.73 7.28
CA ASP A 29 -6.91 -10.80 6.30
C ASP A 29 -6.26 -10.46 4.95
N LEU A 30 -6.37 -9.21 4.49
CA LEU A 30 -5.70 -8.76 3.28
C LEU A 30 -4.17 -8.77 3.43
N ILE A 31 -3.62 -8.26 4.55
CA ILE A 31 -2.19 -8.31 4.85
C ILE A 31 -1.68 -9.76 4.81
N PHE A 32 -2.40 -10.71 5.43
CA PHE A 32 -2.01 -12.13 5.39
C PHE A 32 -2.06 -12.71 3.99
N ARG A 33 -3.11 -12.41 3.21
CA ARG A 33 -3.21 -12.89 1.82
C ARG A 33 -2.06 -12.37 0.95
N LEU A 34 -1.72 -11.08 1.09
CA LEU A 34 -0.61 -10.46 0.37
C LEU A 34 0.73 -11.05 0.81
N ALA A 35 0.96 -11.19 2.11
CA ALA A 35 2.17 -11.80 2.66
C ALA A 35 2.37 -13.24 2.18
N ASN A 36 1.30 -14.05 2.19
CA ASN A 36 1.36 -15.43 1.73
C ASN A 36 1.72 -15.53 0.24
N ARG A 37 1.14 -14.68 -0.61
CA ARG A 37 1.50 -14.59 -2.04
C ARG A 37 2.97 -14.21 -2.26
N MET A 38 3.56 -13.48 -1.31
CA MET A 38 4.99 -13.11 -1.32
C MET A 38 5.89 -14.19 -0.71
N GLY A 39 5.32 -15.28 -0.18
CA GLY A 39 6.04 -16.36 0.49
C GLY A 39 6.47 -16.02 1.93
N VAL A 40 5.77 -15.11 2.60
CA VAL A 40 6.00 -14.76 4.01
C VAL A 40 4.98 -15.48 4.88
N THR A 41 5.47 -16.22 5.88
CA THR A 41 4.63 -17.07 6.73
C THR A 41 3.76 -16.27 7.69
N LYS A 42 2.68 -16.89 8.17
CA LYS A 42 1.75 -16.29 9.13
C LYS A 42 2.48 -15.87 10.42
N GLU A 43 3.41 -16.70 10.89
CA GLU A 43 4.22 -16.46 12.08
C GLU A 43 5.08 -15.22 11.89
N LYS A 44 5.68 -15.06 10.70
CA LYS A 44 6.50 -13.88 10.41
C LYS A 44 5.68 -12.61 10.32
N VAL A 45 4.48 -12.65 9.73
CA VAL A 45 3.56 -11.50 9.74
C VAL A 45 3.18 -11.11 11.18
N LYS A 46 2.91 -12.07 12.07
CA LYS A 46 2.66 -11.77 13.49
C LYS A 46 3.84 -11.05 14.16
N VAL A 47 5.07 -11.46 13.85
CA VAL A 47 6.28 -10.76 14.33
C VAL A 47 6.35 -9.34 13.77
N LEU A 48 6.08 -9.14 12.48
CA LEU A 48 6.07 -7.81 11.86
C LEU A 48 4.94 -6.92 12.37
N LEU A 49 3.79 -7.49 12.75
CA LEU A 49 2.71 -6.75 13.40
C LEU A 49 3.14 -6.18 14.75
N GLN A 50 4.04 -6.84 15.48
CA GLN A 50 4.57 -6.31 16.74
C GLN A 50 5.74 -5.36 16.49
N ASN A 51 6.64 -5.74 15.59
CA ASN A 51 7.87 -5.02 15.30
C ASN A 51 8.04 -4.86 13.77
N PRO A 52 7.38 -3.86 13.16
CA PRO A 52 7.54 -3.56 11.75
C PRO A 52 9.00 -3.19 11.46
N VAL A 53 9.51 -3.61 10.31
CA VAL A 53 10.86 -3.21 9.87
C VAL A 53 10.78 -1.93 9.02
N PRO A 54 11.87 -1.13 8.94
CA PRO A 54 11.88 0.07 8.13
C PRO A 54 11.60 -0.20 6.65
N SER A 55 10.90 0.73 6.01
CA SER A 55 10.69 0.74 4.55
C SER A 55 12.02 0.74 3.81
N LYS A 56 12.01 0.13 2.62
CA LYS A 56 13.18 0.11 1.74
C LYS A 56 12.91 0.84 0.42
N PRO A 57 13.95 1.39 -0.24
CA PRO A 57 13.81 1.97 -1.57
C PRO A 57 13.31 0.94 -2.59
N ILE A 58 12.39 1.37 -3.47
CA ILE A 58 11.88 0.58 -4.59
C ILE A 58 12.28 1.26 -5.90
N PHE A 59 13.21 0.66 -6.63
CA PHE A 59 13.84 1.28 -7.80
C PHE A 59 13.03 1.10 -9.09
N SER A 60 12.39 -0.05 -9.27
CA SER A 60 11.57 -0.30 -10.46
C SER A 60 10.26 0.47 -10.39
N GLU A 61 9.93 1.19 -11.46
CA GLU A 61 8.64 1.89 -11.57
C GLU A 61 7.47 0.92 -11.41
N LEU A 62 7.51 -0.23 -12.08
CA LEU A 62 6.45 -1.23 -11.98
C LEU A 62 6.28 -1.73 -10.55
N GLU A 63 7.38 -1.94 -9.82
CA GLU A 63 7.33 -2.35 -8.41
C GLU A 63 6.73 -1.27 -7.52
N ARG A 64 7.07 0.01 -7.74
CA ARG A 64 6.47 1.14 -7.02
C ARG A 64 4.97 1.20 -7.23
N ILE A 65 4.54 1.13 -8.49
CA ILE A 65 3.12 1.18 -8.86
C ILE A 65 2.38 -0.01 -8.25
N THR A 66 2.97 -1.20 -8.32
CA THR A 66 2.39 -2.42 -7.75
C THR A 66 2.31 -2.36 -6.22
N HIS A 67 3.31 -1.79 -5.55
CA HIS A 67 3.28 -1.64 -4.09
C HIS A 67 2.30 -0.56 -3.64
N PHE A 68 2.28 0.58 -4.34
CA PHE A 68 1.29 1.64 -4.12
C PHE A 68 -0.15 1.12 -4.30
N HIS A 69 -0.39 0.29 -5.32
CA HIS A 69 -1.69 -0.37 -5.52
C HIS A 69 -2.09 -1.26 -4.35
N LYS A 70 -1.15 -2.00 -3.74
CA LYS A 70 -1.43 -2.81 -2.54
C LYS A 70 -1.78 -1.95 -1.34
N LEU A 71 -1.07 -0.84 -1.14
CA LEU A 71 -1.35 0.12 -0.06
C LEU A 71 -2.74 0.74 -0.24
N LEU A 72 -3.06 1.21 -1.46
CA LEU A 72 -4.37 1.75 -1.80
C LEU A 72 -5.50 0.72 -1.60
N SER A 73 -5.26 -0.53 -2.04
CA SER A 73 -6.23 -1.61 -1.86
C SER A 73 -6.44 -1.98 -0.39
N LEU A 74 -5.41 -1.84 0.45
CA LEU A 74 -5.52 -2.07 1.88
C LEU A 74 -6.40 -1.03 2.56
N MET A 75 -6.11 0.25 2.32
CA MET A 75 -6.89 1.38 2.85
C MET A 75 -8.37 1.34 2.46
N ASN A 76 -8.74 0.65 1.37
CA ASN A 76 -10.11 0.61 0.88
C ASN A 76 -10.86 -0.68 1.24
N VAL A 77 -10.21 -1.67 1.89
CA VAL A 77 -10.74 -3.04 1.95
C VAL A 77 -11.97 -3.21 2.83
N ASP A 78 -12.14 -2.39 3.86
CA ASP A 78 -13.31 -2.38 4.74
C ASP A 78 -14.33 -1.30 4.37
N GLY A 79 -14.01 -0.47 3.36
CA GLY A 79 -14.86 0.61 2.86
C GLY A 79 -14.73 1.93 3.64
N GLU A 80 -14.01 1.94 4.76
CA GLU A 80 -13.78 3.10 5.61
C GLU A 80 -12.41 3.69 5.25
N VAL A 81 -12.38 4.96 4.82
CA VAL A 81 -11.12 5.64 4.49
C VAL A 81 -10.91 6.76 5.49
N HIS A 82 -9.87 6.65 6.31
CA HIS A 82 -9.55 7.66 7.31
C HIS A 82 -8.48 8.65 6.82
N GLU A 83 -8.57 9.91 7.28
CA GLU A 83 -7.62 10.96 6.89
C GLU A 83 -6.17 10.62 7.27
N LYS A 84 -5.97 9.94 8.41
CA LYS A 84 -4.64 9.47 8.86
C LYS A 84 -4.03 8.47 7.87
N GLU A 85 -4.82 7.55 7.33
CA GLU A 85 -4.37 6.59 6.34
C GLU A 85 -4.03 7.26 5.01
N ILE A 86 -4.83 8.23 4.57
CA ILE A 86 -4.53 9.04 3.37
C ILE A 86 -3.17 9.73 3.52
N ILE A 87 -2.89 10.30 4.70
CA ILE A 87 -1.60 10.95 4.99
C ILE A 87 -0.45 9.92 4.91
N VAL A 88 -0.62 8.74 5.51
CA VAL A 88 0.39 7.67 5.47
C VAL A 88 0.61 7.13 4.05
N LEU A 89 -0.46 6.89 3.30
CA LEU A 89 -0.40 6.48 1.89
C LEU A 89 0.33 7.51 1.02
N ARG A 90 0.02 8.82 1.19
CA ARG A 90 0.74 9.92 0.54
C ARG A 90 2.23 9.88 0.89
N ASN A 91 2.57 9.73 2.16
CA ASN A 91 3.96 9.68 2.61
C ASN A 91 4.73 8.50 1.99
N PHE A 92 4.11 7.32 1.89
CA PHE A 92 4.70 6.19 1.18
C PHE A 92 4.87 6.47 -0.31
N GLY A 93 3.86 7.06 -0.95
CA GLY A 93 3.94 7.45 -2.36
C GLY A 93 5.11 8.39 -2.64
N LEU A 94 5.27 9.43 -1.84
CA LEU A 94 6.38 10.38 -1.95
C LEU A 94 7.74 9.74 -1.69
N LYS A 95 7.86 8.87 -0.68
CA LYS A 95 9.10 8.12 -0.38
C LYS A 95 9.51 7.19 -1.52
N MET A 96 8.54 6.65 -2.25
CA MET A 96 8.79 5.85 -3.45
C MET A 96 9.15 6.73 -4.66
N GLY A 97 8.98 8.05 -4.62
CA GLY A 97 9.24 8.94 -5.77
C GLY A 97 8.07 9.03 -6.74
N ILE A 98 6.85 8.77 -6.25
CA ILE A 98 5.62 9.05 -6.99
C ILE A 98 5.37 10.56 -6.93
N ARG A 99 5.11 11.18 -8.09
CA ARG A 99 4.84 12.63 -8.15
C ARG A 99 3.57 12.96 -7.35
N PRO A 100 3.54 14.04 -6.54
CA PRO A 100 2.38 14.41 -5.72
C PRO A 100 1.07 14.50 -6.53
N GLY A 101 1.12 15.11 -7.73
CA GLY A 101 -0.05 15.24 -8.60
C GLY A 101 -0.65 13.90 -9.06
N ALA A 102 0.18 12.87 -9.22
CA ALA A 102 -0.32 11.53 -9.53
C ALA A 102 -1.06 10.93 -8.34
N ILE A 103 -0.54 11.11 -7.12
CA ILE A 103 -1.19 10.63 -5.88
C ILE A 103 -2.54 11.32 -5.70
N ASP A 104 -2.59 12.64 -5.87
CA ASP A 104 -3.83 13.40 -5.72
C ASP A 104 -4.87 13.00 -6.77
N GLN A 105 -4.45 12.79 -8.03
CA GLN A 105 -5.34 12.29 -9.07
C GLN A 105 -5.87 10.89 -8.74
N ILE A 106 -5.05 10.01 -8.19
CA ILE A 106 -5.47 8.66 -7.75
C ILE A 106 -6.51 8.75 -6.63
N LEU A 107 -6.27 9.58 -5.61
CA LEU A 107 -7.19 9.78 -4.49
C LEU A 107 -8.54 10.39 -4.92
N ILE A 108 -8.55 11.21 -5.97
CA ILE A 108 -9.80 11.70 -6.56
C ILE A 108 -10.48 10.58 -7.34
N LYS A 109 -9.73 9.91 -8.21
CA LYS A 109 -10.22 8.87 -9.13
C LYS A 109 -10.80 7.66 -8.40
N MET A 110 -10.33 7.32 -7.20
CA MET A 110 -10.87 6.19 -6.44
C MET A 110 -12.36 6.35 -6.11
N ASN A 111 -12.87 7.59 -6.02
CA ASN A 111 -14.28 7.85 -5.75
C ASN A 111 -15.19 7.50 -6.94
N ASP A 112 -14.62 7.24 -8.13
CA ASP A 112 -15.36 6.76 -9.30
C ASP A 112 -15.68 5.25 -9.24
N TYR A 113 -15.12 4.53 -8.25
CA TYR A 113 -15.29 3.08 -8.10
C TYR A 113 -16.11 2.77 -6.85
N GLU A 114 -17.11 1.90 -6.98
CA GLU A 114 -18.02 1.53 -5.88
C GLU A 114 -17.29 0.89 -4.69
N ASP A 115 -16.29 0.05 -4.96
CA ASP A 115 -15.40 -0.55 -3.97
C ASP A 115 -14.12 0.27 -3.72
N LYS A 116 -14.00 1.44 -4.37
CA LYS A 116 -12.80 2.29 -4.39
C LYS A 116 -11.54 1.55 -4.88
N ILE A 117 -11.67 0.39 -5.53
CA ILE A 117 -10.54 -0.38 -6.06
C ILE A 117 -10.24 0.07 -7.48
N ILE A 118 -9.18 0.85 -7.63
CA ILE A 118 -8.70 1.26 -8.95
C ILE A 118 -7.96 0.09 -9.62
N PRO A 119 -8.27 -0.26 -10.88
CA PRO A 119 -7.51 -1.23 -11.66
C PRO A 119 -6.05 -0.80 -11.84
N ILE A 120 -5.11 -1.74 -11.85
CA ILE A 120 -3.68 -1.43 -12.02
C ILE A 120 -3.36 -0.70 -13.33
N GLN A 121 -4.12 -0.95 -14.39
CA GLN A 121 -3.94 -0.27 -15.68
C GLN A 121 -4.30 1.21 -15.61
N GLU A 122 -5.32 1.56 -14.83
CA GLU A 122 -5.72 2.95 -14.61
C GLU A 122 -4.67 3.69 -13.79
N LEU A 123 -4.11 3.03 -12.77
CA LEU A 123 -2.94 3.56 -12.08
C LEU A 123 -1.79 3.82 -13.07
N LEU A 124 -1.38 2.82 -13.86
CA LEU A 124 -0.31 2.95 -14.84
C LEU A 124 -0.52 4.15 -15.79
N ASN A 125 -1.75 4.38 -16.23
CA ASN A 125 -2.10 5.53 -17.06
C ASN A 125 -1.88 6.87 -16.33
N ILE A 126 -2.33 6.98 -15.07
CA ILE A 126 -2.10 8.17 -14.24
C ILE A 126 -0.60 8.40 -14.03
N PHE A 127 0.14 7.36 -13.63
CA PHE A 127 1.59 7.47 -13.43
C PHE A 127 2.27 8.00 -14.70
N ARG A 128 2.01 7.40 -15.87
CA ARG A 128 2.60 7.82 -17.15
C ARG A 128 2.28 9.26 -17.52
N ALA A 129 1.03 9.70 -17.33
CA ALA A 129 0.62 11.08 -17.60
C ALA A 129 1.41 12.10 -16.76
N HIS A 130 1.80 11.71 -15.55
CA HIS A 130 2.60 12.53 -14.66
C HIS A 130 4.10 12.31 -14.79
N TYR A 131 4.62 11.34 -15.55
CA TYR A 131 6.07 11.17 -15.73
C TYR A 131 6.62 11.92 -16.95
N ASN A 132 5.75 12.32 -17.88
CA ASN A 132 6.08 13.17 -19.02
C ASN A 132 6.32 14.63 -18.60
#